data_AF-A0A3D0UQY0-F1
#
_entry.id   AF-A0A3D0UQY0-F1
#
_cell.length_a   1.000
_cell.length_b   1.000
_cell.length_c   1.000
_cell.angle_alpha   90.00
_cell.angle_beta   90.00
_cell.angle_gamma   90.00
#
_symmetry.space_group_name_H-M   'P 1'
#
loop_
_entity.id
_entity.type
_entity.pdbx_description
1 polymer ?
#
loop_
_entity_poly.entity_id
_entity_poly.type
_entity_poly.pdbx_seq_one_letter_code
_entity_poly.pdbx_strand_id
1 'polypeptide(L)'
;TGPASLNQARKFFVVPETPVRWAGLVRQPAKNWLRLEWDPDLVPYLGVWVDEGLLNHESVVALEPITGFYDSLAVAWEKKRVTMIEPGEINSWTLSVRLGTGSHPFRADDQK
;
A
#
# COMPACT_ATOMS: atom_id res chain seq x y z
N THR A 1 -6.02 5.83 -11.67
CA THR A 1 -6.99 6.77 -11.09
C THR A 1 -7.58 7.61 -12.20
N GLY A 2 -8.78 8.14 -11.97
CA GLY A 2 -9.40 9.20 -12.75
C GLY A 2 -8.87 10.59 -12.38
N PRO A 3 -9.40 11.64 -13.03
CA PRO A 3 -8.99 13.02 -12.80
C PRO A 3 -9.50 13.58 -11.46
N ALA A 4 -8.86 14.64 -10.97
CA ALA A 4 -9.25 15.32 -9.73
C ALA A 4 -10.65 15.96 -9.78
N SER A 5 -11.25 16.10 -10.97
CA SER A 5 -12.62 16.59 -11.10
C SER A 5 -13.69 15.61 -10.61
N LEU A 6 -13.32 14.36 -10.29
CA LEU A 6 -14.23 13.39 -9.70
C LEU A 6 -14.62 13.73 -8.26
N ASN A 7 -13.82 14.54 -7.55
CA ASN A 7 -14.07 15.02 -6.19
C ASN A 7 -14.47 13.88 -5.23
N GLN A 8 -13.71 12.79 -5.27
CA GLN A 8 -13.96 11.61 -4.45
C GLN A 8 -12.64 11.07 -3.92
N ALA A 9 -12.72 10.35 -2.80
CA ALA A 9 -11.61 9.55 -2.33
C ALA A 9 -12.10 8.20 -1.79
N ARG A 10 -11.26 7.18 -1.94
CA ARG A 10 -11.58 5.79 -1.60
C ARG A 10 -10.36 5.12 -1.00
N LYS A 11 -10.60 4.33 0.04
CA LYS A 11 -9.60 3.43 0.60
C LYS A 11 -9.95 2.00 0.27
N PHE A 12 -8.95 1.25 -0.19
CA PHE A 12 -9.04 -0.19 -0.43
C PHE A 12 -8.06 -0.89 0.47
N PHE A 13 -8.39 -2.12 0.86
CA PHE A 13 -7.48 -3.00 1.56
C PHE A 13 -7.42 -4.32 0.80
N VAL A 14 -6.21 -4.87 0.66
CA VAL A 14 -6.06 -6.27 0.25
C VAL A 14 -6.52 -7.14 1.41
N VAL A 15 -7.32 -8.18 1.13
CA VAL A 15 -7.83 -9.07 2.19
C VAL A 15 -6.67 -9.65 3.01
N PRO A 16 -6.77 -9.68 4.35
CA PRO A 16 -5.64 -9.94 5.23
C PRO A 16 -5.08 -11.37 5.13
N GLU A 17 -5.82 -12.29 4.50
CA GLU A 17 -5.39 -13.66 4.19
C GLU A 17 -4.50 -13.75 2.95
N THR A 18 -4.28 -12.64 2.23
CA THR A 18 -3.40 -12.58 1.05
C THR A 18 -2.11 -11.85 1.43
N PRO A 19 -0.98 -12.56 1.61
CA PRO A 19 0.30 -11.92 1.85
C PRO A 19 0.72 -11.08 0.64
N VAL A 20 1.07 -9.81 0.87
CA VAL A 20 1.57 -8.92 -0.17
C VAL A 20 3.00 -8.53 0.15
N ARG A 21 3.92 -8.87 -0.74
CA ARG A 21 5.36 -8.56 -0.59
C ARG A 21 5.80 -7.34 -1.40
N TRP A 22 4.96 -6.88 -2.33
CA TRP A 22 5.26 -5.73 -3.16
C TRP A 22 3.97 -5.06 -3.68
N ALA A 23 4.07 -3.76 -3.96
CA ALA A 23 3.05 -3.01 -4.68
C ALA A 23 3.70 -2.02 -5.66
N GLY A 24 3.01 -1.73 -6.76
CA GLY A 24 3.56 -0.89 -7.84
C GLY A 24 2.54 0.07 -8.43
N LEU A 25 3.04 1.23 -8.89
CA LEU A 25 2.28 2.21 -9.64
C LEU A 25 2.94 2.46 -10.98
N VAL A 26 2.13 2.61 -12.03
CA VAL A 26 2.55 3.13 -13.35
C VAL A 26 1.70 4.36 -13.66
N ARG A 27 2.36 5.50 -13.88
CA ARG A 27 1.70 6.72 -14.33
C ARG A 27 1.56 6.70 -15.84
N GLN A 28 0.33 6.59 -16.32
CA GLN A 28 0.03 6.69 -17.76
C GLN A 28 -0.24 8.15 -18.18
N PRO A 29 0.07 8.54 -19.43
CA PRO A 29 0.79 7.78 -20.45
C PRO A 29 2.33 7.85 -20.33
N ALA A 30 2.85 8.58 -19.33
CA ALA A 30 4.28 8.85 -19.18
C ALA A 30 5.16 7.61 -18.91
N LYS A 31 4.56 6.51 -18.46
CA LYS A 31 5.24 5.25 -18.08
C LYS A 31 6.29 5.43 -16.98
N ASN A 32 6.17 6.47 -16.15
CA ASN A 32 6.92 6.55 -14.91
C ASN A 32 6.36 5.50 -13.95
N TRP A 33 7.23 4.80 -13.23
CA TRP A 33 6.80 3.74 -12.32
C TRP A 33 7.50 3.84 -10.97
N LEU A 34 6.80 3.35 -9.93
CA LEU A 34 7.25 3.21 -8.56
C LEU A 34 6.95 1.79 -8.10
N ARG A 35 7.93 1.09 -7.51
CA ARG A 35 7.79 -0.21 -6.88
C ARG A 35 8.22 -0.13 -5.43
N LEU A 36 7.37 -0.62 -4.55
CA LEU A 36 7.62 -0.81 -3.13
C LEU A 36 7.68 -2.31 -2.83
N GLU A 37 8.68 -2.75 -2.08
CA GLU A 37 8.83 -4.15 -1.66
C GLU A 37 9.20 -4.21 -0.17
N TRP A 38 8.63 -5.18 0.55
CA TRP A 38 8.81 -5.36 1.99
C TRP A 38 8.63 -6.83 2.38
N ASP A 39 8.91 -7.15 3.64
CA ASP A 39 8.67 -8.47 4.21
C ASP A 39 7.20 -8.58 4.70
N PRO A 40 6.37 -9.45 4.08
CA PRO A 40 4.97 -9.61 4.49
C PRO A 40 4.81 -10.23 5.89
N ASP A 41 5.82 -10.87 6.45
CA ASP A 41 5.74 -11.43 7.80
C ASP A 41 5.87 -10.32 8.87
N LEU A 42 6.53 -9.20 8.52
CA LEU A 42 6.71 -8.04 9.40
C LEU A 42 5.65 -6.95 9.13
N VAL A 43 5.24 -6.79 7.87
CA VAL A 43 4.25 -5.80 7.42
C VAL A 43 3.16 -6.50 6.58
N PRO A 44 2.17 -7.12 7.25
CA PRO A 44 1.29 -8.11 6.63
C PRO A 44 0.15 -7.55 5.80
N TYR A 45 -0.12 -6.24 5.88
CA TYR A 45 -1.30 -5.65 5.25
C TYR A 45 -0.92 -4.60 4.22
N LEU A 46 -1.78 -4.43 3.22
CA LEU A 46 -1.67 -3.37 2.22
C LEU A 46 -2.98 -2.59 2.13
N GLY A 47 -2.91 -1.31 2.47
CA GLY A 47 -3.90 -0.30 2.10
C GLY A 47 -3.55 0.36 0.77
N VAL A 48 -4.56 0.79 0.03
CA VAL A 48 -4.40 1.67 -1.14
C VAL A 48 -5.36 2.84 -0.97
N TRP A 49 -4.78 4.03 -0.83
CA TRP A 49 -5.54 5.28 -0.81
C TRP A 49 -5.56 5.88 -2.20
N VAL A 50 -6.75 6.20 -2.69
CA VAL A 50 -6.97 6.89 -3.97
C VAL A 50 -7.74 8.16 -3.69
N ASP A 51 -7.12 9.30 -3.94
CA ASP A 51 -7.77 10.61 -3.91
C ASP A 51 -7.84 11.16 -5.32
N GLU A 52 -9.04 11.47 -5.77
CA GLU A 52 -9.34 12.01 -7.09
C GLU A 52 -10.08 13.34 -6.93
N GLY A 53 -9.61 14.17 -5.99
CA GLY A 53 -10.03 15.57 -5.86
C GLY A 53 -10.72 15.96 -4.56
N LEU A 54 -10.95 15.00 -3.65
CA LEU A 54 -11.74 15.26 -2.44
C LEU A 54 -10.91 16.00 -1.39
N LEU A 55 -9.63 15.64 -1.24
CA LEU A 55 -8.72 16.28 -0.28
C LEU A 55 -7.57 17.02 -0.97
N ASN A 56 -7.12 16.54 -2.13
CA ASN A 56 -6.04 17.14 -2.91
C ASN A 56 -6.56 17.74 -4.22
N HIS A 57 -5.91 18.80 -4.71
CA HIS A 57 -6.24 19.45 -5.98
C HIS A 57 -5.78 18.65 -7.21
N GLU A 58 -4.90 17.65 -7.01
CA GLU A 58 -4.48 16.69 -8.02
C GLU A 58 -4.86 15.27 -7.60
N SER A 59 -4.98 14.36 -8.57
CA SER A 59 -5.20 12.94 -8.28
C SER A 59 -3.95 12.32 -7.65
N VAL A 60 -4.10 11.73 -6.47
CA VAL A 60 -3.03 11.09 -5.70
C VAL A 60 -3.37 9.62 -5.45
N VAL A 61 -2.34 8.78 -5.45
CA VAL A 61 -2.42 7.39 -4.96
C VAL A 61 -1.32 7.16 -3.95
N ALA A 62 -1.66 6.56 -2.80
CA ALA A 62 -0.69 6.04 -1.86
C ALA A 62 -0.82 4.51 -1.77
N LEU A 63 0.33 3.83 -1.89
CA LEU A 63 0.48 2.42 -1.54
C LEU A 63 0.94 2.36 -0.08
N GLU A 64 0.17 1.71 0.77
CA GLU A 64 0.34 1.76 2.23
C GLU A 64 0.62 0.36 2.79
N PRO A 65 1.87 -0.12 2.77
CA PRO A 65 2.25 -1.29 3.56
C PRO A 65 2.14 -0.94 5.05
N ILE A 66 1.31 -1.68 5.80
CA ILE A 66 0.93 -1.35 7.19
C ILE A 66 0.95 -2.59 8.11
N THR A 67 1.21 -2.35 9.39
CA THR A 67 1.27 -3.37 10.46
C THR A 67 -0.06 -3.60 11.18
N GLY A 68 -1.07 -2.75 10.91
CA GLY A 68 -2.43 -2.90 11.40
C GLY A 68 -3.44 -2.78 10.26
N PHE A 69 -4.43 -3.67 10.19
CA PHE A 69 -5.25 -3.82 8.99
C PHE A 69 -6.24 -2.67 8.76
N TYR A 70 -6.75 -2.04 9.81
CA TYR A 70 -7.75 -0.97 9.70
C TYR A 70 -7.14 0.38 10.04
N ASP A 71 -7.73 1.46 9.51
CA ASP A 71 -7.36 2.84 9.88
C ASP A 71 -7.57 3.13 11.37
N SER A 72 -8.57 2.51 11.97
CA SER A 72 -8.81 2.61 13.40
C SER A 72 -8.00 1.56 14.16
N LEU A 73 -7.06 2.02 14.98
CA LEU A 73 -6.33 1.16 15.92
C LEU A 73 -7.30 0.39 16.83
N ALA A 74 -8.38 1.02 17.30
CA ALA A 74 -9.35 0.36 18.16
C ALA A 74 -10.01 -0.83 17.46
N VAL A 75 -10.39 -0.68 16.19
CA VAL A 75 -10.96 -1.77 15.39
C VAL A 75 -9.90 -2.84 15.10
N ALA A 76 -8.68 -2.44 14.72
CA ALA A 76 -7.58 -3.38 14.48
C ALA A 76 -7.24 -4.20 15.73
N TRP A 77 -7.25 -3.57 16.90
CA TRP A 77 -7.09 -4.22 18.19
C TRP A 77 -8.21 -5.22 18.48
N GLU A 78 -9.47 -4.77 18.43
CA GLU A 78 -10.65 -5.61 18.69
C GLU A 78 -10.68 -6.84 17.78
N LYS A 79 -10.31 -6.66 16.50
CA LYS A 79 -10.27 -7.74 15.50
C LYS A 79 -8.97 -8.55 15.51
N LYS A 80 -8.02 -8.27 16.41
CA LYS A 80 -6.70 -8.93 16.49
C LYS A 80 -5.93 -8.87 15.15
N ARG A 81 -5.98 -7.72 14.49
CA ARG A 81 -5.30 -7.42 13.22
C ARG A 81 -4.32 -6.28 13.36
N VAL A 82 -3.55 -6.27 14.45
CA VAL A 82 -2.50 -5.28 14.73
C VAL A 82 -1.25 -6.01 15.23
N THR A 83 -0.07 -5.59 14.76
CA THR A 83 1.19 -6.05 15.30
C THR A 83 1.34 -5.61 16.76
N MET A 84 1.63 -6.57 17.63
CA MET A 84 1.96 -6.34 19.03
C MET A 84 3.49 -6.32 19.20
N ILE A 85 3.97 -5.44 20.07
CA ILE A 85 5.38 -5.34 20.44
C ILE A 85 5.44 -5.47 21.96
N GLU A 86 6.11 -6.52 22.44
CA GLU A 86 6.21 -6.81 23.87
C GLU A 86 7.23 -5.88 24.57
N PRO A 87 7.18 -5.75 25.91
CA PRO A 87 8.16 -4.98 26.66
C PRO A 87 9.60 -5.44 26.37
N GLY A 88 10.42 -4.53 25.85
CA GLY A 88 11.82 -4.79 25.50
C GLY A 88 12.02 -5.38 24.10
N GLU A 89 10.95 -5.66 23.36
CA GLU A 89 11.04 -6.11 21.96
C GLU A 89 11.38 -4.95 21.02
N ILE A 90 12.15 -5.25 19.97
CA ILE A 90 12.43 -4.35 18.86
C ILE A 90 11.91 -4.99 17.59
N ASN A 91 10.95 -4.34 16.94
CA ASN A 91 10.48 -4.74 15.62
C ASN A 91 11.07 -3.78 14.57
N SER A 92 11.80 -4.32 13.60
CA SER A 92 12.49 -3.58 12.56
C SER A 92 12.26 -4.22 11.21
N TRP A 93 11.89 -3.41 10.22
CA TRP A 93 11.63 -3.85 8.86
C TRP A 93 12.18 -2.80 7.88
N THR A 94 12.29 -3.18 6.60
CA THR A 94 12.84 -2.32 5.54
C THR A 94 11.84 -2.20 4.39
N LEU A 95 11.76 -1.01 3.80
CA LEU A 95 11.04 -0.75 2.56
C LEU A 95 12.06 -0.55 1.43
N SER A 96 12.07 -1.45 0.44
CA SER A 96 12.81 -1.23 -0.80
C SER A 96 11.98 -0.37 -1.75
N VAL A 97 12.53 0.78 -2.14
CA VAL A 97 11.91 1.70 -3.09
C VAL A 97 12.68 1.70 -4.39
N ARG A 98 12.00 1.41 -5.50
CA ARG A 98 12.56 1.47 -6.86
C ARG A 98 11.67 2.32 -7.74
N LEU A 99 12.25 3.14 -8.59
CA LEU A 99 11.52 3.97 -9.53
C LEU A 99 12.25 4.04 -10.86
N GLY A 100 11.51 4.36 -11.91
CA GLY A 100 12.08 4.48 -13.25
C GLY A 100 11.04 4.92 -14.27
N THR A 101 11.43 4.83 -15.54
CA THR A 101 10.59 5.19 -16.69
C THR A 101 10.61 4.08 -17.73
N GLY A 102 9.58 4.03 -18.59
CA GLY A 102 9.51 3.07 -19.68
C GLY A 102 9.08 1.66 -19.22
N SER A 103 9.91 0.66 -19.50
CA SER A 103 9.65 -0.73 -19.07
C SER A 103 9.69 -0.83 -17.54
N HIS A 104 8.68 -1.46 -16.95
CA HIS A 104 8.57 -1.62 -15.50
C HIS A 104 8.77 -3.09 -15.08
N PRO A 105 9.24 -3.35 -13.85
CA PRO A 105 9.50 -4.71 -13.36
C PRO A 105 8.24 -5.47 -12.91
N PHE A 106 7.03 -4.90 -13.05
CA PHE A 106 5.78 -5.58 -12.73
C PHE A 106 5.51 -6.69 -13.76
N ARG A 107 5.99 -7.91 -13.49
CA ARG A 107 5.64 -9.10 -14.28
C ARG A 107 4.21 -9.53 -13.95
N ALA A 108 3.53 -10.13 -14.92
CA ALA A 108 2.18 -10.69 -14.76
C ALA A 108 2.16 -12.02 -13.98
N ASP A 109 3.32 -12.62 -13.68
CA ASP A 109 3.43 -14.05 -13.31
C ASP A 109 3.80 -14.34 -11.84
N ASP A 110 3.52 -13.43 -10.90
CA ASP A 110 3.75 -13.68 -9.46
C ASP A 110 2.50 -14.24 -8.73
N GLN A 111 1.53 -14.79 -9.46
CA GLN A 111 0.42 -15.57 -8.89
C GLN A 111 0.69 -17.07 -9.07
N LYS A 112 1.50 -17.65 -8.18
CA LYS A 112 1.48 -19.08 -7.88
C LYS A 112 1.54 -19.29 -6.37
#